data_AF-A0A971UZU5-F1
#
_entry.id   AF-A0A971UZU5-F1
#
_cell.length_a   1.000
_cell.length_b   1.000
_cell.length_c   1.000
_cell.angle_alpha   90.00
_cell.angle_beta   90.00
_cell.angle_gamma   90.00
#
_symmetry.space_group_name_H-M   'P 1'
#
loop_
_entity.id
_entity.type
_entity.pdbx_description
1 polymer ?
#
loop_
_entity_poly.entity_id
_entity_poly.type
_entity_poly.pdbx_seq_one_letter_code
_entity_poly.pdbx_strand_id
1 'polypeptide(L)'
;MKLEKYKLFVANATALILIILGMSGIYFFIIRSYKPELLQLKTFTLYSKYLETKTFTFIVNNQGDEIAIATYGIGWLLLVLSRNQCKLTKPVIAILLFIIGYFLFHGIAAVVFVFAFVLLLPLFLLIK
;
A
#
# COMPACT_ATOMS: atom_id res chain seq x y z
N MET A 1 -18.37 -14.01 -24.68
CA MET A 1 -19.01 -12.90 -23.93
C MET A 1 -19.25 -13.20 -22.43
N LYS A 2 -19.77 -14.38 -22.03
CA LYS A 2 -19.96 -14.72 -20.59
C LYS A 2 -18.64 -14.83 -19.79
N LEU A 3 -17.61 -15.45 -20.37
CA LEU A 3 -16.32 -15.67 -19.69
C LEU A 3 -15.60 -14.36 -19.33
N GLU A 4 -15.59 -13.38 -20.24
CA GLU A 4 -14.98 -12.06 -20.01
C GLU A 4 -15.71 -11.27 -18.92
N LYS A 5 -17.05 -11.32 -18.89
CA LYS A 5 -17.84 -10.73 -17.80
C LYS A 5 -17.55 -11.39 -16.45
N TYR A 6 -17.37 -12.70 -16.42
CA TYR A 6 -17.02 -13.44 -15.21
C TYR A 6 -15.62 -13.07 -14.70
N LYS A 7 -14.61 -13.01 -15.57
CA LYS A 7 -13.25 -12.57 -15.21
C LYS A 7 -13.26 -11.15 -14.64
N LEU A 8 -13.98 -10.23 -15.26
CA LEU A 8 -14.11 -8.85 -14.80
C LEU A 8 -14.79 -8.78 -13.43
N PHE A 9 -15.85 -9.58 -13.22
CA PHE A 9 -16.53 -9.67 -11.93
C PHE A 9 -15.58 -10.17 -10.83
N VAL A 10 -14.86 -11.27 -11.07
CA VAL A 10 -13.90 -11.82 -10.11
C VAL A 10 -12.80 -10.81 -9.81
N ALA A 11 -12.22 -10.16 -10.82
CA ALA A 11 -11.18 -9.14 -10.62
C ALA A 11 -11.69 -7.98 -9.75
N ASN A 12 -12.90 -7.49 -10.00
CA ASN A 12 -13.49 -6.41 -9.22
C ASN A 12 -13.82 -6.84 -7.78
N ALA A 13 -14.31 -8.06 -7.58
CA ALA A 13 -14.57 -8.60 -6.25
C ALA A 13 -13.27 -8.74 -5.44
N THR A 14 -12.24 -9.31 -6.03
CA THR A 14 -10.90 -9.41 -5.42
C THR A 14 -10.34 -8.03 -5.10
N ALA A 15 -10.46 -7.07 -6.03
CA ALA A 15 -10.02 -5.70 -5.80
C ALA A 15 -10.69 -5.05 -4.60
N LEU A 16 -12.02 -5.21 -4.47
CA LEU A 16 -12.78 -4.69 -3.33
C LEU A 16 -12.36 -5.33 -2.00
N ILE A 17 -12.16 -6.66 -2.00
CA ILE A 17 -11.67 -7.38 -0.81
C ILE A 17 -10.31 -6.83 -0.38
N LEU A 18 -9.38 -6.66 -1.33
CA LEU A 18 -8.05 -6.11 -1.05
C LEU A 18 -8.13 -4.67 -0.52
N ILE A 19 -8.98 -3.83 -1.09
CA ILE A 19 -9.19 -2.45 -0.59
C ILE A 19 -9.68 -2.47 0.86
N ILE A 20 -10.68 -3.29 1.19
CA ILE A 20 -11.23 -3.40 2.55
C ILE A 20 -10.18 -3.93 3.55
N LEU A 21 -9.45 -4.98 3.17
CA LEU A 21 -8.39 -5.55 4.00
C LEU A 21 -7.24 -4.54 4.18
N GLY A 22 -6.84 -3.84 3.13
CA GLY A 22 -5.83 -2.79 3.19
C GLY A 22 -6.24 -1.63 4.10
N MET A 23 -7.49 -1.14 4.01
CA MET A 23 -8.01 -0.12 4.92
C MET A 23 -8.05 -0.60 6.37
N SER A 24 -8.45 -1.84 6.60
CA SER A 24 -8.45 -2.45 7.93
C SER A 24 -7.02 -2.53 8.48
N GLY A 25 -6.05 -2.94 7.64
CA GLY A 25 -4.63 -2.93 7.98
C GLY A 25 -4.11 -1.53 8.31
N ILE A 26 -4.47 -0.51 7.52
CA ILE A 26 -4.09 0.89 7.79
C ILE A 26 -4.64 1.31 9.16
N TYR A 27 -5.89 0.98 9.47
CA TYR A 27 -6.47 1.30 10.77
C TYR A 27 -5.74 0.61 11.93
N PHE A 28 -5.51 -0.70 11.85
CA PHE A 28 -4.87 -1.43 12.95
C PHE A 28 -3.37 -1.12 13.09
N PHE A 29 -2.62 -1.19 12.00
CA PHE A 29 -1.16 -1.11 12.04
C PHE A 29 -0.66 0.34 12.11
N ILE A 30 -1.26 1.25 11.34
CA ILE A 30 -0.81 2.66 11.29
C ILE A 30 -1.53 3.49 12.36
N ILE A 31 -2.87 3.50 12.38
CA ILE A 31 -3.64 4.39 13.28
C ILE A 31 -3.62 3.88 14.72
N ARG A 32 -3.91 2.60 14.95
CA ARG A 32 -3.90 1.99 16.29
C ARG A 32 -2.50 1.57 16.73
N SER A 33 -1.49 1.68 15.85
CA SER A 33 -0.11 1.28 16.13
C SER A 33 0.02 -0.16 16.67
N TYR A 34 -0.88 -1.04 16.25
CA TYR A 34 -0.84 -2.45 16.62
C TYR A 34 0.28 -3.15 15.86
N LYS A 35 1.16 -3.86 16.58
CA LYS A 35 2.36 -4.50 16.00
C LYS A 35 2.35 -5.99 16.31
N PRO A 36 1.69 -6.83 15.50
CA PRO A 36 1.62 -8.26 15.76
C PRO A 36 3.01 -8.89 15.67
N GLU A 37 3.37 -9.73 16.64
CA GLU A 37 4.70 -10.35 16.74
C GLU A 37 5.08 -11.12 15.46
N LEU A 38 4.11 -11.77 14.82
CA LEU A 38 4.30 -12.51 13.57
C LEU A 38 4.78 -11.62 12.39
N LEU A 39 4.50 -10.32 12.41
CA LEU A 39 4.90 -9.38 11.36
C LEU A 39 6.11 -8.53 11.76
N GLN A 40 6.69 -8.76 12.94
CA GLN A 40 7.90 -8.09 13.40
C GLN A 40 9.12 -8.84 12.87
N LEU A 41 9.60 -8.42 11.70
CA LEU A 41 10.74 -9.06 11.05
C LEU A 41 12.03 -8.29 11.33
N LYS A 42 13.14 -9.04 11.46
CA LYS A 42 14.47 -8.44 11.49
C LYS A 42 14.82 -7.96 10.08
N THR A 43 14.82 -6.66 9.89
CA THR A 43 15.24 -6.05 8.62
C THR A 43 16.67 -5.55 8.75
N PHE A 44 17.45 -5.79 7.70
CA PHE A 44 18.76 -5.17 7.57
C PHE A 44 18.54 -3.70 7.23
N THR A 45 18.83 -2.82 8.17
CA THR A 45 18.63 -1.39 7.96
C THR A 45 19.92 -0.64 8.20
N LEU A 46 20.28 0.15 7.20
CA LEU A 46 21.45 1.01 7.17
C LEU A 46 21.16 2.33 7.91
N TYR A 47 20.58 2.28 9.11
CA TYR A 47 20.16 3.51 9.79
C TYR A 47 21.35 4.28 10.38
N SER A 48 21.13 5.57 10.61
CA SER A 48 22.02 6.64 11.12
C SER A 48 23.13 6.22 12.08
N LYS A 49 22.91 5.18 12.88
CA LYS A 49 23.92 4.60 13.75
C LYS A 49 25.16 4.15 12.98
N TYR A 50 25.09 3.69 11.73
CA TYR A 50 26.30 3.40 10.95
C TYR A 50 27.17 4.65 10.71
N LEU A 51 26.57 5.83 10.53
CA LEU A 51 27.34 7.06 10.38
C LEU A 51 28.14 7.38 11.66
N GLU A 52 27.57 7.06 12.83
CA GLU A 52 28.18 7.27 14.15
C GLU A 52 29.09 6.11 14.62
N THR A 53 28.63 4.87 14.54
CA THR A 53 29.27 3.67 15.13
C THR A 53 29.99 2.79 14.11
N LYS A 54 29.85 3.07 12.81
CA LYS A 54 30.41 2.26 11.70
C LYS A 54 30.03 0.78 11.75
N THR A 55 28.93 0.44 12.42
CA THR A 55 28.45 -0.95 12.56
C THR A 55 27.06 -1.10 11.96
N PHE A 56 26.87 -2.15 11.17
CA PHE A 56 25.56 -2.55 10.70
C PHE A 56 24.79 -3.19 11.85
N THR A 57 23.52 -2.82 12.02
CA THR A 57 22.65 -3.35 13.05
C THR A 57 21.35 -3.82 12.42
N PHE A 58 20.87 -4.99 12.84
CA PHE A 58 19.52 -5.43 12.50
C PHE A 58 18.53 -4.70 13.40
N ILE A 59 17.53 -4.07 12.79
CA ILE A 59 16.39 -3.52 13.53
C ILE A 59 15.18 -4.42 13.32
N VAL A 60 14.31 -4.45 14.31
CA VAL A 60 13.01 -5.11 14.18
C VAL A 60 12.06 -4.09 13.56
N ASN A 61 11.57 -4.39 12.36
CA ASN A 61 10.59 -3.57 11.67
C ASN A 61 9.23 -4.30 11.61
N ASN A 62 8.16 -3.55 11.86
CA ASN A 62 6.80 -4.07 11.73
C ASN A 62 6.40 -4.03 10.27
N GLN A 63 6.28 -5.18 9.61
CA GLN A 63 5.84 -5.27 8.21
C GLN A 63 4.33 -5.06 8.02
N GLY A 64 3.56 -4.93 9.11
CA GLY A 64 2.12 -4.72 9.04
C GLY A 64 1.75 -3.48 8.23
N ASP A 65 2.49 -2.38 8.42
CA ASP A 65 2.19 -1.11 7.79
C ASP A 65 2.41 -1.21 6.25
N GLU A 66 3.53 -1.80 5.83
CA GLU A 66 3.86 -2.06 4.43
C GLU A 66 2.84 -3.00 3.77
N ILE A 67 2.44 -4.07 4.47
CA ILE A 67 1.43 -5.01 3.97
C ILE A 67 0.10 -4.30 3.77
N ALA A 68 -0.33 -3.45 4.71
CA ALA A 68 -1.59 -2.74 4.60
C ALA A 68 -1.62 -1.80 3.40
N ILE A 69 -0.55 -1.02 3.21
CA ILE A 69 -0.44 -0.08 2.09
C ILE A 69 -0.33 -0.80 0.75
N ALA A 70 0.50 -1.86 0.68
CA ALA A 70 0.60 -2.67 -0.52
C ALA A 70 -0.75 -3.30 -0.88
N THR A 71 -1.45 -3.86 0.09
CA THR A 71 -2.77 -4.49 -0.12
C THR A 71 -3.79 -3.47 -0.62
N TYR A 72 -3.85 -2.29 0.00
CA TYR A 72 -4.74 -1.20 -0.42
C TYR A 72 -4.43 -0.73 -1.85
N GLY A 73 -3.16 -0.46 -2.14
CA GLY A 73 -2.70 -0.01 -3.45
C GLY A 73 -2.92 -1.04 -4.56
N ILE A 74 -2.62 -2.32 -4.30
CA ILE A 74 -2.84 -3.42 -5.24
C ILE A 74 -4.34 -3.58 -5.53
N GLY A 75 -5.20 -3.46 -4.52
CA GLY A 75 -6.65 -3.47 -4.71
C GLY A 75 -7.13 -2.40 -5.69
N TRP A 76 -6.65 -1.15 -5.53
CA TRP A 76 -6.95 -0.08 -6.47
C TRP A 76 -6.34 -0.30 -7.86
N LEU A 77 -5.10 -0.77 -7.95
CA LEU A 77 -4.47 -1.11 -9.24
C LEU A 77 -5.30 -2.14 -9.99
N LEU A 78 -5.71 -3.21 -9.32
CA LEU A 78 -6.52 -4.27 -9.92
C LEU A 78 -7.85 -3.73 -10.43
N LEU A 79 -8.52 -2.86 -9.66
CA LEU A 79 -9.79 -2.24 -10.06
C LEU A 79 -9.65 -1.32 -11.29
N VAL A 80 -8.55 -0.59 -11.39
CA VAL A 80 -8.32 0.35 -12.50
C VAL A 80 -7.86 -0.39 -13.75
N LEU A 81 -6.95 -1.34 -13.62
CA LEU A 81 -6.43 -2.12 -14.73
C LEU A 81 -7.50 -3.04 -15.32
N SER A 82 -8.41 -3.58 -14.51
CA SER A 82 -9.54 -4.40 -14.98
C SER A 82 -10.49 -3.60 -15.90
N ARG A 83 -10.65 -2.29 -15.63
CA ARG A 83 -11.49 -1.38 -16.42
C ARG A 83 -10.78 -0.81 -17.65
N ASN A 84 -9.47 -0.59 -17.56
CA ASN A 84 -8.67 0.05 -18.60
C ASN A 84 -7.90 -0.94 -19.49
N GLN A 85 -8.25 -2.23 -19.47
CA GLN A 85 -7.58 -3.27 -20.27
C GLN A 85 -6.06 -3.29 -20.06
N CYS A 86 -5.63 -3.14 -18.80
CA CYS A 86 -4.22 -3.11 -18.41
C CYS A 86 -3.38 -1.97 -19.02
N LYS A 87 -4.00 -0.89 -19.50
CA LYS A 87 -3.28 0.28 -19.99
C LYS A 87 -2.75 1.14 -18.84
N LEU A 88 -1.55 1.68 -19.01
CA LEU A 88 -0.95 2.65 -18.08
C LEU A 88 -1.66 4.00 -18.23
N THR A 89 -2.62 4.27 -17.35
CA THR A 89 -3.37 5.54 -17.32
C THR A 89 -2.88 6.42 -16.16
N LYS A 90 -3.22 7.73 -16.17
CA LYS A 90 -2.86 8.67 -15.09
C LYS A 90 -3.22 8.12 -13.69
N PRO A 91 -4.40 7.49 -13.47
CA PRO A 91 -4.70 6.91 -12.17
C PRO A 91 -3.82 5.71 -11.80
N VAL A 92 -3.42 4.86 -12.76
CA VAL A 92 -2.47 3.77 -12.50
C VAL A 92 -1.13 4.34 -12.03
N ILE A 93 -0.63 5.38 -12.69
CA ILE A 93 0.61 6.06 -12.31
C ILE A 93 0.47 6.67 -10.90
N ALA A 94 -0.65 7.32 -10.59
CA ALA A 94 -0.89 7.88 -9.26
C ALA A 94 -0.88 6.81 -8.16
N ILE A 95 -1.47 5.64 -8.39
CA ILE A 95 -1.47 4.53 -7.42
C ILE A 95 -0.06 3.95 -7.27
N LEU A 96 0.71 3.82 -8.36
CA LEU A 96 2.11 3.38 -8.29
C LEU A 96 2.98 4.36 -7.50
N LEU A 97 2.81 5.66 -7.74
CA LEU A 97 3.49 6.72 -6.99
C LEU A 97 3.09 6.71 -5.51
N PHE A 98 1.84 6.39 -5.19
CA PHE A 98 1.42 6.18 -3.81
C PHE A 98 2.17 5.02 -3.14
N ILE A 99 2.19 3.85 -3.79
CA ILE A 99 2.87 2.67 -3.23
C ILE A 99 4.36 2.94 -3.06
N ILE A 100 5.03 3.42 -4.11
CA ILE A 100 6.47 3.72 -4.09
C ILE A 100 6.77 4.83 -3.08
N GLY A 101 5.99 5.90 -3.09
CA GLY A 101 6.15 7.02 -2.16
C GLY A 101 6.08 6.57 -0.72
N TYR A 102 5.14 5.69 -0.38
CA TYR A 102 5.07 5.13 0.97
C TYR A 102 6.34 4.36 1.35
N PHE A 103 6.87 3.50 0.47
CA PHE A 103 8.11 2.77 0.74
C PHE A 103 9.34 3.66 0.89
N LEU A 104 9.32 4.87 0.33
CA LEU A 104 10.39 5.85 0.43
C LEU A 104 10.27 6.74 1.67
N PHE A 105 9.07 6.89 2.24
CA PHE A 105 8.85 7.69 3.45
C PHE A 105 8.90 6.83 4.70
N HIS A 106 9.48 7.38 5.77
CA HIS A 106 9.53 6.74 7.07
C HIS A 106 9.01 7.69 8.17
N GLY A 107 8.56 7.11 9.29
CA GLY A 107 8.08 7.86 10.44
C GLY A 107 6.83 8.70 10.14
N ILE A 108 6.76 9.91 10.71
CA ILE A 108 5.59 10.80 10.62
C ILE A 108 5.28 11.19 9.17
N ALA A 109 6.31 11.33 8.32
CA ALA A 109 6.13 11.62 6.91
C ALA A 109 5.30 10.54 6.20
N ALA A 110 5.53 9.27 6.53
CA ALA A 110 4.75 8.15 5.99
C ALA A 110 3.29 8.22 6.42
N VAL A 111 3.01 8.56 7.69
CA VAL A 111 1.65 8.67 8.22
C VAL A 111 0.86 9.78 7.49
N VAL A 112 1.43 10.98 7.39
CA VAL A 112 0.79 12.11 6.69
C VAL A 112 0.55 11.80 5.22
N PHE A 113 1.55 11.18 4.56
CA PHE A 113 1.47 10.76 3.18
C PHE A 113 0.32 9.75 2.95
N VAL A 114 0.19 8.75 3.83
CA VAL A 114 -0.90 7.76 3.77
C VAL A 114 -2.26 8.42 3.94
N PHE A 115 -2.43 9.30 4.95
CA PHE A 115 -3.71 9.97 5.16
C PHE A 115 -4.14 10.81 3.95
N ALA A 116 -3.21 11.58 3.37
CA ALA A 116 -3.50 12.36 2.17
C ALA A 116 -3.92 11.46 1.02
N PHE A 117 -3.16 10.41 0.73
CA PHE A 117 -3.42 9.58 -0.44
C PHE A 117 -4.60 8.63 -0.28
N VAL A 118 -4.89 8.10 0.91
CA VAL A 118 -6.06 7.24 1.14
C VAL A 118 -7.35 8.00 0.86
N LEU A 119 -7.42 9.29 1.26
CA LEU A 119 -8.57 10.15 1.00
C LEU A 119 -8.63 10.65 -0.45
N LEU A 120 -7.48 10.94 -1.05
CA LEU A 120 -7.40 11.52 -2.39
C LEU A 120 -7.50 10.47 -3.52
N LEU A 121 -7.04 9.23 -3.33
CA LEU A 121 -7.08 8.17 -4.36
C LEU A 121 -8.51 7.96 -4.92
N PRO A 122 -9.55 7.79 -4.08
CA PRO A 122 -10.92 7.62 -4.57
C PRO A 122 -11.38 8.84 -5.37
N LEU A 123 -11.01 10.05 -4.95
CA LEU A 123 -11.38 11.29 -5.63
C LEU A 123 -10.74 11.39 -7.02
N PHE A 124 -9.45 11.08 -7.14
CA PHE A 124 -8.75 11.04 -8.44
C PHE A 124 -9.30 9.99 -9.39
N LEU A 125 -9.94 8.94 -8.87
CA LEU A 125 -10.55 7.88 -9.67
C LEU A 125 -11.99 8.16 -10.09
N LEU A 126 -12.66 9.09 -9.40
CA LEU A 126 -14.03 9.52 -9.70
C LEU A 126 -14.07 10.69 -10.68
N ILE A 127 -13.01 11.50 -10.76
CA ILE A 127 -12.87 12.58 -11.73
C ILE A 127 -12.43 11.97 -13.07
N LYS A 128 -13.38 11.85 -14.01
CA LYS A 128 -13.13 11.40 -15.39
C LYS A 128 -12.38 12.44 -16.21
#